data_AF-A0A922D206-F1
#
_entry.id   AF-A0A922D206-F1
#
_cell.length_a   1.000
_cell.length_b   1.000
_cell.length_c   1.000
_cell.angle_alpha   90.00
_cell.angle_beta   90.00
_cell.angle_gamma   90.00
#
_symmetry.space_group_name_H-M   'P 1'
#
loop_
_entity.id
_entity.type
_entity.pdbx_description
1 polymer ?
#
loop_
_entity_poly.entity_id
_entity_poly.type
_entity_poly.pdbx_seq_one_letter_code
_entity_poly.pdbx_strand_id
1 'polypeptide(L)'
;MRFILSLFLIFQNVASDPLANADKENTDILMYCTGGIRCDVYSTILRQRGFQNVYSLKGGVSHYLKNEGPAKWIGNLFVFDSRLSLAPSALKPEAIVKAARNEEVSGSNTFARCYICGSQVVELRHRNCANLDCNLLFLCCTDCMKDLRGCCCVSCITAPRLRPVLPGHQRYRKWHVYRDLKCKVI
;
A
#
# COMPACT_ATOMS: atom_id res chain seq x y z
N MET A 1 -2.40 -8.02 23.34
CA MET A 1 -1.27 -7.88 22.40
C MET A 1 -1.47 -6.62 21.56
N ARG A 2 -0.82 -5.51 21.93
CA ARG A 2 -0.80 -4.29 21.11
C ARG A 2 0.25 -4.50 20.02
N PHE A 3 -0.18 -4.90 18.84
CA PHE A 3 0.69 -4.97 17.67
C PHE A 3 0.98 -3.54 17.20
N ILE A 4 2.22 -3.07 17.35
CA ILE A 4 2.67 -1.83 16.70
C ILE A 4 2.78 -2.13 15.19
N LEU A 5 1.68 -1.89 14.48
CA LEU A 5 1.51 -2.08 13.05
C LEU A 5 2.18 -0.94 12.26
N SER A 6 2.71 -1.28 11.09
CA SER A 6 3.21 -0.38 10.05
C SER A 6 4.58 0.26 10.30
N LEU A 7 5.64 -0.54 10.07
CA LEU A 7 6.98 -0.02 9.77
C LEU A 7 7.02 0.48 8.31
N PHE A 8 6.19 1.48 8.00
CA PHE A 8 6.23 2.21 6.72
C PHE A 8 6.70 3.65 6.94
N LEU A 9 7.70 3.84 7.80
CA LEU A 9 8.48 5.07 7.86
C LEU A 9 9.95 4.70 7.93
N ILE A 10 10.61 4.97 6.82
CA ILE A 10 12.05 4.93 6.67
C ILE A 10 12.64 5.88 7.73
N PHE A 11 13.53 5.32 8.57
CA PHE A 11 14.35 5.99 9.57
C PHE A 11 15.18 7.14 8.97
N GLN A 12 14.58 8.30 8.74
CA GLN A 12 15.32 9.53 8.40
C GLN A 12 15.16 10.64 9.42
N ASN A 13 14.35 10.47 10.48
CA ASN A 13 14.26 11.46 11.54
C ASN A 13 14.08 10.81 12.92
N VAL A 14 15.08 10.97 13.79
CA VAL A 14 15.07 10.47 15.18
C VAL A 14 13.94 11.11 15.99
N ALA A 15 13.55 12.34 15.64
CA ALA A 15 12.46 13.07 16.29
C ALA A 15 11.08 12.39 16.15
N SER A 16 10.93 11.43 15.23
CA SER A 16 9.68 10.71 14.99
C SER A 16 9.82 9.20 15.13
N ASP A 17 10.86 8.69 15.82
CA ASP A 17 11.02 7.24 16.01
C ASP A 17 9.96 6.72 16.99
N PRO A 18 8.98 5.90 16.54
CA PRO A 18 7.92 5.38 17.41
C PRO A 18 8.45 4.42 18.48
N LEU A 19 9.70 3.96 18.36
CA LEU A 19 10.35 3.06 19.32
C LEU A 19 11.33 3.77 20.26
N ALA A 20 11.45 5.10 20.20
CA ALA A 20 12.43 5.87 20.97
C ALA A 20 12.35 5.61 22.48
N ASN A 21 11.13 5.50 23.02
CA ASN A 21 10.86 5.30 24.45
C ASN A 21 10.40 3.88 24.79
N ALA A 22 10.54 2.92 23.86
CA ALA A 22 10.12 1.55 24.09
C ALA A 22 11.13 0.82 24.99
N ASP A 23 10.62 0.01 25.92
CA ASP A 23 11.42 -0.90 26.72
C ASP A 23 12.00 -1.98 25.80
N LYS A 24 13.31 -1.98 25.62
CA LYS A 24 13.98 -2.85 24.65
C LYS A 24 13.97 -4.33 25.04
N GLU A 25 13.84 -4.62 26.33
CA GLU A 25 13.88 -5.99 26.86
C GLU A 25 12.50 -6.64 26.83
N ASN A 26 11.46 -5.85 27.14
CA ASN A 26 10.10 -6.36 27.30
C ASN A 26 9.16 -6.05 26.12
N THR A 27 9.57 -5.22 25.16
CA THR A 27 8.72 -4.89 24.01
C THR A 27 8.82 -5.96 22.91
N ASP A 28 7.71 -6.67 22.68
CA ASP A 28 7.55 -7.57 21.54
C ASP A 28 7.32 -6.77 20.25
N ILE A 29 8.21 -6.93 19.27
CA ILE A 29 8.11 -6.32 17.95
C ILE A 29 7.84 -7.41 16.91
N LEU A 30 6.63 -7.42 16.36
CA LEU A 30 6.30 -8.22 15.17
C LEU A 30 6.44 -7.38 13.91
N MET A 31 7.29 -7.84 13.00
CA MET A 31 7.54 -7.20 11.72
C MET A 31 6.93 -8.00 10.58
N TYR A 32 6.36 -7.31 9.60
CA TYR A 32 5.96 -7.91 8.35
C TYR A 32 6.17 -6.92 7.19
N CYS A 33 6.41 -7.47 6.01
CA CYS A 33 6.38 -6.75 4.75
C CYS A 33 5.81 -7.67 3.67
N THR A 34 5.69 -7.19 2.44
CA THR A 34 5.05 -7.97 1.35
C THR A 34 5.65 -9.38 1.20
N GLY A 35 6.98 -9.51 1.20
CA GLY A 35 7.68 -10.78 0.94
C GLY A 35 8.78 -11.16 1.95
N GLY A 36 8.85 -10.53 3.11
CA GLY A 36 9.80 -10.86 4.18
C GLY A 36 11.16 -10.14 4.13
N ILE A 37 11.73 -9.91 2.96
CA ILE A 37 13.13 -9.43 2.82
C ILE A 37 13.47 -8.14 3.60
N ARG A 38 12.56 -7.17 3.69
CA ARG A 38 12.78 -5.95 4.49
C ARG A 38 12.86 -6.28 5.98
N CYS A 39 12.01 -7.19 6.44
CA CYS A 39 11.99 -7.61 7.84
C CYS A 39 13.29 -8.31 8.21
N ASP A 40 13.85 -9.13 7.32
CA ASP A 40 15.14 -9.79 7.56
C ASP A 40 16.23 -8.74 7.82
N VAL A 41 16.33 -7.72 6.97
CA VAL A 41 17.30 -6.62 7.11
C VAL A 41 17.05 -5.80 8.38
N TYR A 42 15.83 -5.32 8.60
CA TYR A 42 15.52 -4.44 9.72
C TYR A 42 15.52 -5.15 11.08
N SER A 43 15.28 -6.47 11.11
CA SER A 43 15.35 -7.24 12.36
C SER A 43 16.75 -7.20 12.96
N THR A 44 17.80 -7.25 12.12
CA THR A 44 19.19 -7.11 12.55
C THR A 44 19.45 -5.73 13.14
N ILE A 45 18.93 -4.67 12.51
CA ILE A 45 19.07 -3.29 12.99
C ILE A 45 18.40 -3.12 14.37
N LEU A 46 17.19 -3.66 14.57
CA LEU A 46 16.50 -3.57 15.85
C LEU A 46 17.22 -4.34 16.96
N ARG A 47 17.72 -5.55 16.66
CA ARG A 47 18.54 -6.33 17.60
C ARG A 47 19.83 -5.59 17.98
N GLN A 48 20.52 -4.98 17.01
CA GLN A 48 21.70 -4.14 17.27
C GLN A 48 21.39 -2.93 18.14
N ARG A 49 20.17 -2.38 18.08
CA ARG A 49 19.71 -1.30 18.96
C ARG A 49 19.32 -1.77 20.37
N GLY A 50 19.34 -3.07 20.62
CA GLY A 50 19.12 -3.69 21.94
C GLY A 50 17.75 -4.35 22.11
N PHE A 51 16.88 -4.35 21.10
CA PHE A 51 15.58 -5.02 21.20
C PHE A 51 15.77 -6.55 21.21
N GLN A 52 15.27 -7.21 22.27
CA GLN A 52 15.43 -8.65 22.45
C GLN A 52 14.34 -9.44 21.68
N ASN A 53 13.10 -8.97 21.77
CA ASN A 53 11.93 -9.69 21.27
C ASN A 53 11.53 -9.20 19.87
N VAL A 54 12.36 -9.53 18.86
CA VAL A 54 12.12 -9.15 17.46
C VAL A 54 11.70 -10.36 16.63
N TYR A 55 10.45 -10.37 16.19
CA TYR A 55 9.81 -11.41 15.39
C TYR A 55 9.53 -10.93 13.98
N SER A 56 9.60 -11.83 13.01
CA SER A 56 9.30 -11.52 11.61
C SER A 56 8.37 -12.57 11.01
N LEU A 57 7.38 -12.11 10.24
CA LEU A 57 6.48 -13.00 9.51
C LEU A 57 7.25 -13.71 8.38
N LYS A 58 7.47 -15.02 8.55
CA LYS A 58 8.21 -15.84 7.58
C LYS A 58 7.57 -15.79 6.19
N GLY A 59 8.34 -15.39 5.18
CA GLY A 59 7.85 -15.22 3.81
C GLY A 59 6.93 -14.00 3.59
N GLY A 60 6.72 -13.17 4.62
CA GLY A 60 5.91 -11.96 4.57
C GLY A 60 4.41 -12.22 4.38
N VAL A 61 3.68 -11.13 4.11
CA VAL A 61 2.22 -11.14 3.98
C VAL A 61 1.76 -12.00 2.80
N SER A 62 2.53 -12.04 1.71
CA SER A 62 2.19 -12.89 0.57
C SER A 62 2.16 -14.38 0.93
N HIS A 63 3.09 -14.84 1.79
CA HIS A 63 3.11 -16.22 2.25
C HIS A 63 1.97 -16.50 3.23
N TYR A 64 1.72 -15.57 4.17
CA TYR A 64 0.59 -15.65 5.09
C TYR A 64 -0.75 -15.75 4.37
N LEU A 65 -1.04 -14.85 3.42
CA LEU A 65 -2.30 -14.87 2.67
C LEU A 65 -2.48 -16.14 1.84
N LYS A 66 -1.38 -16.70 1.31
CA LYS A 66 -1.40 -17.95 0.54
C LYS A 66 -1.70 -19.18 1.40
N ASN A 67 -1.19 -19.23 2.64
CA ASN A 67 -1.31 -20.41 3.49
C ASN A 67 -2.47 -20.34 4.47
N GLU A 68 -2.66 -19.19 5.12
CA GLU A 68 -3.68 -18.98 6.15
C GLU A 68 -4.97 -18.38 5.56
N GLY A 69 -4.87 -17.65 4.44
CA GLY A 69 -5.99 -16.90 3.88
C GLY A 69 -6.16 -15.52 4.51
N PRO A 70 -7.28 -14.82 4.24
CA PRO A 70 -7.50 -13.44 4.67
C PRO A 70 -7.86 -13.27 6.16
N ALA A 71 -7.77 -14.31 6.99
CA ALA A 71 -8.43 -14.41 8.30
C ALA A 71 -8.52 -13.11 9.13
N LYS A 72 -7.41 -12.35 9.25
CA LYS A 72 -7.37 -11.03 9.93
C LYS A 72 -6.83 -9.90 9.05
N TRP A 73 -6.71 -10.14 7.75
CA TRP A 73 -6.17 -9.19 6.79
C TRP A 73 -7.29 -8.34 6.19
N ILE A 74 -7.13 -7.02 6.27
CA ILE A 74 -8.09 -6.05 5.75
C ILE A 74 -7.49 -5.38 4.51
N GLY A 75 -8.24 -5.36 3.41
CA GLY A 75 -7.85 -4.73 2.15
C GLY A 75 -6.96 -5.61 1.25
N ASN A 76 -6.22 -4.96 0.34
CA ASN A 76 -5.40 -5.61 -0.68
C ASN A 76 -3.92 -5.53 -0.31
N LEU A 77 -3.15 -6.54 -0.70
CA LEU A 77 -1.71 -6.54 -0.56
C LEU A 77 -1.05 -5.71 -1.67
N PHE A 78 -0.40 -4.61 -1.31
CA PHE A 78 0.37 -3.81 -2.28
C PHE A 78 1.59 -4.60 -2.81
N VAL A 79 1.77 -4.59 -4.14
CA VAL A 79 2.88 -5.25 -4.85
C VAL A 79 3.58 -4.28 -5.79
N PHE A 80 4.91 -4.41 -5.89
CA PHE A 80 5.78 -3.44 -6.56
C PHE A 80 5.93 -3.67 -8.07
N ASP A 81 4.86 -4.10 -8.75
CA ASP A 81 4.84 -4.36 -10.19
C ASP A 81 3.62 -3.68 -10.86
N SER A 82 3.24 -4.14 -12.07
CA SER A 82 2.12 -3.56 -12.82
C SER A 82 0.75 -3.84 -12.20
N ARG A 83 0.64 -4.83 -11.30
CA ARG A 83 -0.60 -5.23 -10.65
C ARG A 83 -1.01 -4.25 -9.56
N LEU A 84 -0.06 -3.49 -8.99
CA LEU A 84 -0.18 -2.52 -7.89
C LEU A 84 -0.70 -3.09 -6.56
N SER A 85 -1.75 -3.89 -6.58
CA SER A 85 -2.25 -4.61 -5.42
C SER A 85 -2.88 -5.95 -5.80
N LEU A 86 -2.85 -6.89 -4.87
CA LEU A 86 -3.51 -8.18 -4.98
C LEU A 86 -4.59 -8.29 -3.91
N ALA A 87 -5.81 -8.61 -4.32
CA ALA A 87 -6.83 -9.02 -3.37
C ALA A 87 -6.42 -10.35 -2.73
N PRO A 88 -6.75 -10.61 -1.45
CA PRO A 88 -6.46 -11.90 -0.81
C PRO A 88 -7.01 -13.11 -1.59
N SER A 89 -8.16 -12.92 -2.24
CA SER A 89 -8.78 -13.91 -3.13
C SER A 89 -7.87 -14.36 -4.28
N ALA A 90 -7.01 -13.48 -4.80
CA ALA A 90 -6.07 -13.82 -5.86
C ALA A 90 -4.89 -14.69 -5.38
N LEU A 91 -4.61 -14.71 -4.08
CA LEU A 91 -3.51 -15.48 -3.48
C LEU A 91 -3.97 -16.84 -2.96
N LYS A 92 -5.24 -16.96 -2.55
CA LYS A 92 -5.84 -18.21 -2.09
C LYS A 92 -7.31 -18.31 -2.53
N PRO A 93 -7.58 -18.64 -3.81
CA PRO A 93 -8.95 -18.70 -4.35
C PRO A 93 -9.86 -19.66 -3.58
N GLU A 94 -9.31 -20.76 -3.09
CA GLU A 94 -10.04 -21.84 -2.38
C GLU A 94 -10.53 -21.43 -0.98
N ALA A 95 -9.94 -20.42 -0.35
CA ALA A 95 -10.32 -19.99 1.01
C ALA A 95 -11.65 -19.22 1.06
N ILE A 96 -12.13 -18.71 -0.08
CA ILE A 96 -13.37 -17.94 -0.16
C ILE A 96 -14.60 -18.84 0.09
N VAL A 97 -14.53 -20.11 -0.30
CA VAL A 97 -15.64 -21.08 -0.17
C VAL A 97 -15.98 -21.39 1.30
N LYS A 98 -15.04 -21.17 2.23
CA LYS A 98 -15.25 -21.36 3.67
C LYS A 98 -15.64 -20.06 4.40
N ALA A 99 -15.12 -18.90 3.97
CA ALA A 99 -15.48 -17.61 4.54
C ALA A 99 -16.93 -17.18 4.22
N ALA A 100 -17.50 -17.66 3.11
CA ALA A 100 -18.88 -17.37 2.74
C ALA A 100 -19.95 -18.12 3.57
N ARG A 101 -19.56 -19.07 4.43
CA ARG A 101 -20.51 -19.88 5.22
C ARG A 101 -20.61 -19.48 6.69
N ASN A 102 -19.66 -18.72 7.22
CA ASN A 102 -19.66 -18.23 8.58
C ASN A 102 -19.01 -16.84 8.58
N GLU A 103 -19.72 -15.87 9.15
CA GLU A 103 -19.40 -14.44 9.31
C GLU A 103 -19.94 -13.53 8.19
N GLU A 104 -21.06 -12.87 8.55
CA GLU A 104 -21.44 -11.58 8.02
C GLU A 104 -20.22 -10.65 8.00
N VAL A 105 -19.81 -10.20 6.81
CA VAL A 105 -18.88 -9.06 6.68
C VAL A 105 -19.67 -7.79 7.00
N SER A 106 -20.13 -7.68 8.25
CA SER A 106 -20.81 -6.52 8.82
C SER A 106 -19.75 -5.69 9.55
N GLY A 107 -18.99 -4.93 8.79
CA GLY A 107 -17.98 -4.03 9.31
C GLY A 107 -17.66 -2.99 8.26
N SER A 108 -17.98 -1.73 8.56
CA SER A 108 -17.74 -0.56 7.70
C SER A 108 -16.49 -0.74 6.84
N ASN A 109 -16.71 -0.84 5.53
CA ASN A 109 -15.72 -1.23 4.51
C ASN A 109 -14.72 -0.08 4.21
N THR A 110 -14.34 0.65 5.26
CA THR A 110 -13.50 1.84 5.21
C THR A 110 -12.07 1.45 5.53
N PHE A 111 -11.28 1.17 4.51
CA PHE A 111 -9.87 0.75 4.68
C PHE A 111 -8.88 1.89 4.44
N ALA A 112 -9.30 2.98 3.79
CA ALA A 112 -8.44 4.13 3.54
C ALA A 112 -9.24 5.38 3.13
N ARG A 113 -8.54 6.51 3.09
CA ARG A 113 -9.07 7.81 2.66
C ARG A 113 -8.43 8.26 1.35
N CYS A 114 -9.21 8.92 0.51
CA CYS A 114 -8.72 9.62 -0.66
C CYS A 114 -7.67 10.66 -0.22
N TYR A 115 -6.51 10.65 -0.85
CA TYR A 115 -5.43 11.60 -0.58
C TYR A 115 -5.84 13.06 -0.84
N ILE A 116 -6.78 13.28 -1.77
CA ILE A 116 -7.17 14.62 -2.22
C ILE A 116 -8.29 15.20 -1.37
N CYS A 117 -9.41 14.49 -1.23
CA CYS A 117 -10.61 15.00 -0.56
C CYS A 117 -10.90 14.36 0.80
N GLY A 118 -10.12 13.36 1.22
CA GLY A 118 -10.32 12.65 2.49
C GLY A 118 -11.53 11.70 2.52
N SER A 119 -12.32 11.61 1.45
CA SER A 119 -13.47 10.70 1.38
C SER A 119 -13.04 9.24 1.52
N GLN A 120 -13.93 8.40 2.01
CA GLN A 120 -13.66 6.97 2.11
C GLN A 120 -13.55 6.36 0.73
N VAL A 121 -12.53 5.53 0.52
CA VAL A 121 -12.43 4.72 -0.69
C VAL A 121 -12.95 3.31 -0.40
N VAL A 122 -13.68 2.75 -1.37
CA VAL A 122 -14.24 1.37 -1.33
C VAL A 122 -13.40 0.34 -2.09
N GLU A 123 -12.50 0.79 -2.96
CA GLU A 123 -11.40 -0.04 -3.47
C GLU A 123 -10.03 0.66 -3.38
N LEU A 124 -8.95 -0.11 -3.16
CA LEU A 124 -7.58 0.39 -3.07
C LEU A 124 -7.03 0.79 -4.45
N ARG A 125 -7.39 2.00 -4.89
CA ARG A 125 -6.98 2.60 -6.17
C ARG A 125 -5.66 3.37 -6.06
N HIS A 126 -4.58 2.66 -5.77
CA HIS A 126 -3.25 3.27 -5.87
C HIS A 126 -2.98 3.68 -7.31
N ARG A 127 -2.46 4.88 -7.51
CA ARG A 127 -1.98 5.35 -8.82
C ARG A 127 -0.86 6.35 -8.66
N ASN A 128 0.01 6.41 -9.66
CA ASN A 128 0.95 7.50 -9.75
C ASN A 128 0.25 8.76 -10.29
N CYS A 129 0.77 9.94 -9.98
CA CYS A 129 0.37 11.21 -10.57
C CYS A 129 0.60 11.17 -12.09
N ALA A 130 -0.37 11.62 -12.88
CA ALA A 130 -0.24 11.73 -14.34
C ALA A 130 0.97 12.57 -14.75
N ASN A 131 1.29 13.62 -13.99
CA ASN A 131 2.53 14.38 -14.16
C ASN A 131 3.74 13.46 -13.94
N LEU A 132 4.55 13.29 -14.99
CA LEU A 132 5.74 12.44 -14.97
C LEU A 132 6.83 12.96 -14.04
N ASP A 133 6.96 14.28 -13.91
CA ASP A 133 7.93 14.93 -13.02
C ASP A 133 7.57 14.71 -11.55
N CYS A 134 6.28 14.69 -11.23
CA CYS A 134 5.81 14.42 -9.88
C CYS A 134 5.85 12.92 -9.56
N ASN A 135 5.16 12.10 -10.36
CA ASN A 135 5.05 10.65 -10.22
C ASN A 135 4.67 10.13 -8.81
N LEU A 136 4.15 10.99 -7.93
CA LEU A 136 3.71 10.61 -6.57
C LEU A 136 2.73 9.44 -6.65
N LEU A 137 2.97 8.38 -5.87
CA LEU A 137 2.03 7.27 -5.70
C LEU A 137 1.04 7.65 -4.58
N PHE A 138 -0.25 7.69 -4.90
CA PHE A 138 -1.30 8.07 -3.94
C PHE A 138 -2.57 7.27 -4.16
N LEU A 139 -3.45 7.32 -3.17
CA LEU A 139 -4.76 6.70 -3.19
C LEU A 139 -5.82 7.74 -3.53
N CYS A 140 -6.71 7.43 -4.47
CA CYS A 140 -7.66 8.40 -5.00
C CYS A 140 -9.04 7.78 -5.23
N CYS A 141 -10.11 8.51 -4.88
CA CYS A 141 -11.46 8.16 -5.28
C CYS A 141 -11.66 8.39 -6.79
N THR A 142 -12.73 7.84 -7.35
CA THR A 142 -13.03 7.97 -8.79
C THR A 142 -13.30 9.41 -9.22
N ASP A 143 -13.86 10.23 -8.33
CA ASP A 143 -14.27 11.60 -8.65
C ASP A 143 -13.05 12.51 -8.75
N CYS A 144 -12.24 12.56 -7.69
CA CYS A 144 -10.97 13.30 -7.72
C CYS A 144 -10.01 12.83 -8.82
N MET A 145 -10.07 11.54 -9.19
CA MET A 145 -9.31 11.01 -10.31
C MET A 145 -9.73 11.64 -11.65
N LYS A 146 -11.04 11.83 -11.87
CA LYS A 146 -11.58 12.52 -13.05
C LYS A 146 -11.29 14.02 -12.98
N ASP A 147 -11.62 14.66 -11.87
CA ASP A 147 -11.51 16.11 -11.68
C ASP A 147 -10.07 16.61 -11.84
N LEU A 148 -9.09 15.87 -11.29
CA LEU A 148 -7.68 16.22 -11.42
C LEU A 148 -6.97 15.53 -12.59
N ARG A 149 -7.71 14.89 -13.52
CA ARG A 149 -7.15 14.19 -14.68
C ARG A 149 -6.00 13.24 -14.30
N GLY A 150 -6.19 12.46 -13.24
CA GLY A 150 -5.20 11.53 -12.71
C GLY A 150 -3.98 12.17 -12.02
N CYS A 151 -3.97 13.48 -11.77
CA CYS A 151 -2.94 14.18 -11.01
C CYS A 151 -3.25 14.17 -9.50
N CYS A 152 -2.23 14.40 -8.67
CA CYS A 152 -2.37 14.50 -7.21
C CYS A 152 -2.82 15.88 -6.73
N CYS A 153 -2.73 16.91 -7.57
CA CYS A 153 -3.09 18.28 -7.24
C CYS A 153 -3.30 19.12 -8.53
N VAL A 154 -3.87 20.31 -8.38
CA VAL A 154 -4.18 21.24 -9.49
C VAL A 154 -2.93 21.69 -10.25
N SER A 155 -1.81 21.96 -9.57
CA SER A 155 -0.57 22.39 -10.22
C SER A 155 0.03 21.32 -11.13
N CYS A 156 -0.23 20.04 -10.87
CA CYS A 156 0.21 18.96 -11.74
C CYS A 156 -0.60 18.85 -13.03
N ILE A 157 -1.82 19.40 -13.08
CA ILE A 157 -2.73 19.31 -14.22
C ILE A 157 -2.19 20.04 -15.44
N THR A 158 -1.36 21.06 -15.26
CA THR A 158 -0.79 21.91 -16.32
C THR A 158 0.68 21.57 -16.62
N ALA A 159 1.21 20.49 -16.05
CA ALA A 159 2.59 20.08 -16.26
C ALA A 159 2.88 19.75 -17.75
N PRO A 160 4.10 19.99 -18.25
CA PRO A 160 4.44 19.73 -19.64
C PRO A 160 4.45 18.23 -20.00
N ARG A 161 4.74 17.36 -19.03
CA ARG A 161 4.88 15.91 -19.23
C ARG A 161 3.75 15.14 -18.55
N LEU A 162 2.57 15.19 -19.15
CA LEU A 162 1.38 14.49 -18.66
C LEU A 162 1.19 13.14 -19.32
N ARG A 163 0.81 12.16 -18.51
CA ARG A 163 0.33 10.85 -18.96
C ARG A 163 -1.19 10.86 -19.08
N PRO A 164 -1.79 10.13 -20.04
CA PRO A 164 -3.23 10.11 -20.24
C PRO A 164 -3.95 9.50 -19.04
N VAL A 165 -5.15 9.97 -18.70
CA VAL A 165 -5.92 9.39 -17.59
C VAL A 165 -6.22 7.92 -17.87
N LEU A 166 -5.69 7.02 -17.04
CA LEU A 166 -5.98 5.59 -17.17
C LEU A 166 -7.28 5.21 -16.46
N PRO A 167 -8.15 4.41 -17.10
CA PRO A 167 -9.34 3.87 -16.44
C PRO A 167 -8.94 2.78 -15.42
N GLY A 168 -9.72 2.67 -14.36
CA GLY A 168 -9.56 1.61 -13.36
C GLY A 168 -8.21 1.63 -12.61
N HIS A 169 -7.65 0.44 -12.39
CA HIS A 169 -6.47 0.17 -11.55
C HIS A 169 -5.16 0.03 -12.37
N GLN A 170 -5.11 0.59 -13.57
CA GLN A 170 -3.95 0.43 -14.45
C GLN A 170 -2.76 1.29 -13.98
N ARG A 171 -1.55 0.74 -14.11
CA ARG A 171 -0.30 1.48 -13.90
C ARG A 171 0.14 2.15 -15.20
N TYR A 172 0.72 3.34 -15.07
CA TYR A 172 1.40 3.98 -16.19
C TYR A 172 2.54 3.13 -16.72
N ARG A 173 2.62 3.05 -18.05
CA ARG A 173 3.73 2.47 -18.79
C ARG A 173 4.94 3.42 -18.77
N LYS A 174 6.04 2.99 -19.41
CA LYS A 174 7.23 3.83 -19.59
C LYS A 174 6.90 5.06 -20.45
N TRP A 175 7.60 6.18 -20.21
CA TRP A 175 7.34 7.46 -20.87
C TRP A 175 7.37 7.39 -22.41
N HIS A 176 8.25 6.59 -23.01
CA HIS A 176 8.35 6.45 -24.46
C HIS A 176 7.06 5.94 -25.12
N VAL A 177 6.14 5.34 -24.35
CA VAL A 177 4.81 4.94 -24.85
C VAL A 177 3.88 6.16 -24.99
N TYR A 178 4.13 7.23 -24.24
CA TYR A 178 3.29 8.42 -24.16
C TYR A 178 3.86 9.64 -24.88
N ARG A 179 5.17 9.67 -25.15
CA ARG A 179 5.86 10.82 -25.77
C ARG A 179 5.18 11.30 -27.06
N ASP A 180 4.77 10.35 -27.90
CA ASP A 180 4.26 10.63 -29.25
C ASP A 180 2.72 10.63 -29.28
N LEU A 181 2.08 10.25 -28.17
CA LEU A 181 0.66 10.47 -27.96
C LEU A 181 0.48 11.98 -27.75
N LYS A 182 0.02 12.68 -28.79
CA LYS A 182 -0.56 14.01 -28.60
C LYS A 182 -1.61 13.85 -27.50
N CYS A 183 -1.35 14.37 -26.30
CA CYS A 183 -2.36 14.50 -25.27
C CYS A 183 -3.45 15.35 -25.89
N LYS A 184 -4.46 14.71 -26.51
CA LYS A 184 -5.68 15.37 -26.91
C LYS A 184 -6.27 15.83 -25.58
N VAL A 185 -6.04 17.09 -25.28
CA VAL A 185 -6.77 17.86 -24.29
C VAL A 185 -8.21 17.82 -24.79
N ILE A 186 -8.99 16.88 -24.26
CA ILE A 186 -10.43 16.89 -24.33
C ILE A 186 -10.89 17.43 -22.99
#